data_AF-A0A086A374-F1
#
_entry.id   AF-A0A086A374-F1
#
_cell.length_a   1.000
_cell.length_b   1.000
_cell.length_c   1.000
_cell.angle_alpha   90.00
_cell.angle_beta   90.00
_cell.angle_gamma   90.00
#
_symmetry.space_group_name_H-M   'P 1'
#
loop_
_entity.id
_entity.type
_entity.pdbx_description
1 polymer ?
#
loop_
_entity_poly.entity_id
_entity_poly.type
_entity_poly.pdbx_seq_one_letter_code
_entity_poly.pdbx_strand_id
1 'polypeptide(L)'
;MNLKEKENIIKLEPFKRYQYFIKKIADFEELWTIVNENGDYAISEVDDHSLISFWTAEEFILSNLDKGWENYRPLKICLEDLENELFKIIASENYLVNVFPINGKSGFVVSLEEFRRDLNEELDKIQ
;
A
#
# COMPACT_ATOMS: atom_id res chain seq x y z
N MET A 1 -7.32 12.44 -8.13
CA MET A 1 -6.15 13.32 -7.78
C MET A 1 -5.76 14.19 -8.98
N ASN A 2 -5.15 15.38 -8.81
CA ASN A 2 -4.68 16.18 -9.96
C ASN A 2 -3.25 15.78 -10.41
N LEU A 3 -2.89 16.05 -11.68
CA LEU A 3 -1.60 15.63 -12.25
C LEU A 3 -0.38 16.18 -11.52
N LYS A 4 -0.43 17.46 -11.09
CA LYS A 4 0.69 18.12 -10.41
C LYS A 4 0.95 17.52 -9.02
N GLU A 5 -0.12 17.22 -8.29
CA GLU A 5 -0.07 16.54 -7.00
C GLU A 5 0.55 15.14 -7.15
N LYS A 6 0.08 14.38 -8.15
CA LYS A 6 0.61 13.05 -8.47
C LYS A 6 2.12 13.09 -8.74
N GLU A 7 2.57 13.99 -9.62
CA GLU A 7 3.99 14.13 -9.96
C GLU A 7 4.85 14.53 -8.75
N ASN A 8 4.33 15.38 -7.86
CA ASN A 8 5.03 15.78 -6.66
C ASN A 8 5.21 14.61 -5.71
N ILE A 9 4.16 13.80 -5.49
CA ILE A 9 4.21 12.62 -4.62
C ILE A 9 5.20 11.59 -5.16
N ILE A 10 5.20 11.35 -6.48
CA ILE A 10 6.12 10.39 -7.12
C ILE A 10 7.59 10.77 -6.91
N LYS A 11 7.90 12.07 -6.86
CA LYS A 11 9.26 12.60 -6.66
C LYS A 11 9.73 12.59 -5.20
N LEU A 12 8.82 12.33 -4.25
CA LEU A 12 9.20 12.23 -2.84
C LEU A 12 10.06 10.99 -2.60
N GLU A 13 10.98 11.08 -1.65
CA GLU A 13 11.70 9.92 -1.14
C GLU A 13 10.75 8.86 -0.55
N PRO A 14 11.10 7.56 -0.56
CA PRO A 14 10.22 6.49 -0.09
C PRO A 14 9.60 6.75 1.30
N PHE A 15 10.42 7.16 2.27
CA PHE A 15 9.94 7.47 3.62
C PHE A 15 8.96 8.66 3.64
N LYS A 16 9.14 9.65 2.78
CA LYS A 16 8.19 10.78 2.66
C LYS A 16 6.87 10.34 2.03
N ARG A 17 6.89 9.39 1.09
CA ARG A 17 5.66 8.78 0.56
C ARG A 17 4.95 7.94 1.62
N TYR A 18 5.70 7.23 2.47
CA TYR A 18 5.16 6.51 3.62
C TYR A 18 4.44 7.46 4.60
N GLN A 19 5.10 8.55 5.01
CA GLN A 19 4.49 9.56 5.88
C GLN A 19 3.22 10.17 5.27
N TYR A 20 3.24 10.44 3.96
CA TYR A 20 2.05 10.90 3.24
C TYR A 20 0.94 9.85 3.23
N PHE A 21 1.30 8.59 2.96
CA PHE A 21 0.37 7.47 2.92
C PHE A 21 -0.36 7.29 4.25
N ILE A 22 0.36 7.23 5.37
CA ILE A 22 -0.23 7.04 6.70
C ILE A 22 -1.27 8.12 7.00
N LYS A 23 -0.93 9.39 6.78
CA LYS A 23 -1.86 10.51 6.93
C LYS A 23 -3.09 10.36 6.05
N LYS A 24 -2.87 10.00 4.78
CA LYS A 24 -3.95 9.92 3.81
C LYS A 24 -4.92 8.78 4.13
N ILE A 25 -4.44 7.62 4.55
CA ILE A 25 -5.33 6.52 4.89
C ILE A 25 -6.02 6.72 6.24
N ALA A 26 -5.40 7.47 7.17
CA ALA A 26 -6.04 7.86 8.43
C ALA A 26 -7.18 8.87 8.19
N ASP A 27 -6.98 9.85 7.30
CA ASP A 27 -8.00 10.87 6.98
C ASP A 27 -9.18 10.32 6.17
N PHE A 28 -8.91 9.39 5.24
CA PHE A 28 -9.90 8.93 4.25
C PHE A 28 -10.40 7.51 4.50
N GLU A 29 -9.78 6.78 5.43
CA GLU A 29 -10.12 5.40 5.79
C GLU A 29 -10.17 4.43 4.60
N GLU A 30 -9.42 4.74 3.54
CA GLU A 30 -9.40 3.98 2.28
C GLU A 30 -7.97 3.85 1.76
N LEU A 31 -7.65 2.68 1.23
CA LEU A 31 -6.39 2.39 0.55
C LEU A 31 -6.62 1.48 -0.66
N TRP A 32 -5.57 1.28 -1.44
CA TRP A 32 -5.60 0.42 -2.62
C TRP A 32 -4.50 -0.62 -2.57
N THR A 33 -4.81 -1.82 -3.06
CA THR A 33 -3.87 -2.91 -3.34
C THR A 33 -4.14 -3.48 -4.74
N ILE A 34 -3.46 -4.57 -5.09
CA ILE A 34 -3.65 -5.29 -6.34
C ILE A 34 -4.07 -6.73 -6.00
N VAL A 35 -5.04 -7.26 -6.75
CA VAL A 35 -5.47 -8.67 -6.68
C VAL A 35 -5.46 -9.30 -8.06
N ASN A 36 -5.29 -10.62 -8.12
CA ASN A 36 -5.42 -11.39 -9.36
C ASN A 36 -6.91 -11.61 -9.74
N GLU A 37 -7.16 -12.31 -10.84
CA GLU A 37 -8.50 -12.65 -11.35
C GLU A 37 -9.35 -13.49 -10.38
N ASN A 38 -8.71 -14.26 -9.49
CA ASN A 38 -9.36 -15.07 -8.46
C ASN A 38 -9.65 -14.27 -7.18
N GLY A 39 -9.11 -13.06 -7.07
CA GLY A 39 -9.23 -12.21 -5.88
C GLY A 39 -8.09 -12.36 -4.87
N ASP A 40 -7.06 -13.17 -5.17
CA ASP A 40 -5.90 -13.29 -4.27
C ASP A 40 -5.01 -12.04 -4.38
N TYR A 41 -4.45 -11.62 -3.25
CA TYR A 41 -3.54 -10.48 -3.19
C TYR A 41 -2.27 -10.71 -3.99
N ALA A 42 -1.85 -9.69 -4.73
CA ALA A 42 -0.55 -9.69 -5.39
C ALA A 42 0.58 -9.57 -4.37
N ILE A 43 1.48 -10.56 -4.37
CA ILE A 43 2.67 -10.61 -3.51
C ILE A 43 3.91 -10.46 -4.38
N SER A 44 4.83 -9.59 -3.98
CA SER A 44 6.13 -9.44 -4.62
C SER A 44 7.23 -10.00 -3.72
N GLU A 45 8.19 -10.70 -4.30
CA GLU A 45 9.36 -11.23 -3.58
C GLU A 45 10.57 -10.31 -3.78
N VAL A 46 11.22 -9.91 -2.68
CA VAL A 46 12.48 -9.16 -2.69
C VAL A 46 13.42 -9.83 -1.70
N ASP A 47 14.55 -10.33 -2.19
CA ASP A 47 15.46 -11.20 -1.44
C ASP A 47 14.68 -12.39 -0.84
N ASP A 48 14.71 -12.57 0.48
CA ASP A 48 14.00 -13.64 1.19
C ASP A 48 12.65 -13.15 1.81
N HIS A 49 12.14 -12.01 1.35
CA HIS A 49 10.93 -11.40 1.90
C HIS A 49 9.79 -11.32 0.89
N SER A 50 8.61 -11.76 1.33
CA SER A 50 7.34 -11.57 0.63
C SER A 50 6.69 -10.26 1.06
N LEU A 51 6.30 -9.44 0.09
CA LEU A 51 5.77 -8.10 0.31
C LEU A 51 4.37 -7.97 -0.28
N ILE A 52 3.46 -7.39 0.50
CA ILE A 52 2.18 -6.87 -0.01
C ILE A 52 2.29 -5.36 -0.21
N SER A 53 1.73 -4.84 -1.30
CA SER A 53 1.91 -3.44 -1.68
C SER A 53 0.64 -2.61 -1.51
N PHE A 54 0.79 -1.39 -0.98
CA PHE A 54 -0.33 -0.46 -0.78
C PHE A 54 -0.10 0.93 -1.37
N TRP A 55 -1.18 1.55 -1.84
CA TRP A 55 -1.21 2.90 -2.39
C TRP A 55 -2.40 3.69 -1.86
N THR A 56 -2.29 5.02 -1.92
CA THR A 56 -3.38 5.91 -1.49
C THR A 56 -4.46 6.09 -2.55
N ALA A 57 -4.20 5.70 -3.81
CA ALA A 57 -5.12 5.91 -4.91
C ALA A 57 -4.83 4.97 -6.10
N GLU A 58 -5.87 4.62 -6.84
CA GLU A 58 -5.81 3.75 -8.03
C GLU A 58 -4.86 4.29 -9.11
N GLU A 59 -4.78 5.61 -9.30
CA GLU A 59 -3.97 6.20 -10.38
C GLU A 59 -2.47 5.92 -10.22
N PHE A 60 -1.99 5.56 -9.02
CA PHE A 60 -0.60 5.14 -8.78
C PHE A 60 -0.34 3.67 -9.13
N ILE A 61 -1.38 2.85 -9.15
CA ILE A 61 -1.28 1.42 -9.47
C ILE A 61 -1.19 1.22 -10.97
N LEU A 62 -1.98 1.97 -11.75
CA LEU A 62 -1.99 1.86 -13.21
C LEU A 62 -0.62 2.17 -13.85
N SER A 63 0.24 2.95 -13.18
CA SER A 63 1.63 3.16 -13.61
C SER A 63 2.58 2.00 -13.27
N ASN A 64 2.17 1.06 -12.43
CA ASN A 64 2.93 -0.13 -12.04
C ASN A 64 2.45 -1.41 -12.75
N LEU A 65 1.22 -1.42 -13.28
CA LEU A 65 0.66 -2.55 -14.04
C LEU A 65 1.12 -2.48 -15.51
N ASP A 66 2.36 -2.87 -15.77
CA ASP A 66 2.91 -3.03 -17.12
C ASP A 66 2.54 -4.42 -17.73
N LYS A 67 3.11 -4.75 -18.89
CA LYS A 67 2.97 -6.07 -19.54
C LYS A 67 3.32 -7.21 -18.57
N GLY A 68 2.44 -8.21 -18.46
CA GLY A 68 2.53 -9.31 -17.50
C GLY A 68 1.57 -9.21 -16.31
N TRP A 69 0.86 -8.08 -16.17
CA TRP A 69 -0.15 -7.86 -15.13
C TRP A 69 -1.59 -7.89 -15.67
N GLU A 70 -1.83 -8.49 -16.83
CA GLU A 70 -3.13 -8.48 -17.51
C GLU A 70 -4.26 -9.13 -16.69
N ASN A 71 -3.91 -10.08 -15.81
CA ASN A 71 -4.84 -10.77 -14.93
C ASN A 71 -4.95 -10.13 -13.54
N TYR A 72 -4.33 -8.97 -13.34
CA TYR A 72 -4.37 -8.25 -12.07
C TYR A 72 -5.19 -6.97 -12.19
N ARG A 73 -5.86 -6.62 -11.10
CA ARG A 73 -6.68 -5.42 -11.00
C ARG A 73 -6.45 -4.68 -9.68
N PRO A 74 -6.54 -3.34 -9.69
CA PRO A 74 -6.62 -2.58 -8.45
C PRO A 74 -7.83 -3.02 -7.61
N LEU A 75 -7.66 -3.06 -6.30
CA LEU A 75 -8.72 -3.27 -5.33
C LEU A 75 -8.64 -2.17 -4.28
N LYS A 76 -9.74 -1.44 -4.12
CA LYS A 76 -9.93 -0.52 -3.00
C LYS A 76 -10.34 -1.32 -1.75
N ILE A 77 -9.73 -1.00 -0.62
CA ILE A 77 -9.96 -1.60 0.68
C ILE A 77 -10.27 -0.46 1.66
N CYS A 78 -11.19 -0.65 2.60
CA CYS A 78 -11.40 0.31 3.68
C CYS A 78 -10.50 -0.03 4.89
N LEU A 79 -10.33 0.93 5.78
CA LEU A 79 -9.51 0.75 6.99
C LEU A 79 -10.00 -0.42 7.85
N GLU A 80 -11.31 -0.61 7.96
CA GLU A 80 -11.92 -1.73 8.70
C GLU A 80 -11.50 -3.09 8.12
N ASP A 81 -11.58 -3.28 6.81
CA ASP A 81 -11.18 -4.53 6.13
C ASP A 81 -9.66 -4.77 6.24
N LEU A 82 -8.86 -3.69 6.18
CA LEU A 82 -7.42 -3.77 6.40
C LEU A 82 -7.10 -4.34 7.79
N GLU A 83 -7.77 -3.82 8.82
CA GLU A 83 -7.53 -4.21 10.21
C GLU A 83 -8.09 -5.60 10.54
N ASN A 84 -9.30 -5.90 10.06
CA ASN A 84 -10.02 -7.12 10.43
C ASN A 84 -9.61 -8.33 9.61
N GLU A 85 -9.19 -8.15 8.38
CA GLU A 85 -8.86 -9.25 7.47
C GLU A 85 -7.38 -9.23 7.08
N LEU A 86 -6.93 -8.13 6.48
CA LEU A 86 -5.65 -8.14 5.79
C LEU A 86 -4.45 -8.19 6.75
N PHE A 87 -4.53 -7.54 7.91
CA PHE A 87 -3.51 -7.69 8.96
C PHE A 87 -3.35 -9.12 9.45
N LYS A 88 -4.42 -9.92 9.48
CA LYS A 88 -4.32 -11.34 9.87
C LYS A 88 -3.56 -12.14 8.82
N ILE A 89 -3.83 -11.89 7.53
CA ILE A 89 -3.14 -12.53 6.40
C ILE A 89 -1.66 -12.14 6.39
N ILE A 90 -1.35 -10.85 6.53
CA ILE A 90 0.03 -10.36 6.57
C ILE A 90 0.80 -11.00 7.73
N ALA A 91 0.17 -11.12 8.90
CA ALA A 91 0.77 -11.76 10.06
C ALA A 91 0.96 -13.28 9.86
N SER A 92 -0.02 -13.99 9.31
CA SER A 92 0.05 -15.45 9.15
C SER A 92 1.10 -15.87 8.13
N GLU A 93 1.21 -15.11 7.04
CA GLU A 93 2.16 -15.39 5.96
C GLU A 93 3.52 -14.69 6.17
N ASN A 94 3.70 -13.96 7.28
CA ASN A 94 4.91 -13.20 7.60
C ASN A 94 5.32 -12.21 6.48
N TYR A 95 4.33 -11.54 5.89
CA TYR A 95 4.57 -10.54 4.86
C TYR A 95 5.06 -9.21 5.47
N LEU A 96 5.91 -8.51 4.73
CA LEU A 96 6.19 -7.10 5.00
C LEU A 96 5.26 -6.20 4.18
N VAL A 97 5.04 -4.98 4.66
CA VAL A 97 4.20 -4.00 3.99
C VAL A 97 5.09 -3.10 3.14
N ASN A 98 4.90 -3.15 1.82
CA ASN A 98 5.58 -2.28 0.86
C ASN A 98 4.69 -1.08 0.51
N VAL A 99 4.95 0.04 1.16
CA VAL A 99 4.11 1.23 0.99
C VAL A 99 4.60 2.07 -0.17
N PHE A 100 3.70 2.31 -1.12
CA PHE A 100 3.88 3.22 -2.23
C PHE A 100 5.07 2.89 -3.16
N PRO A 101 5.15 1.67 -3.71
CA PRO A 101 6.11 1.33 -4.75
C PRO A 101 5.76 2.03 -6.08
N ILE A 102 6.81 2.34 -6.86
CA ILE A 102 6.73 3.14 -8.08
C ILE A 102 7.67 2.58 -9.13
N ASN A 103 7.17 2.42 -10.35
CA ASN A 103 7.91 2.00 -11.54
C ASN A 103 8.72 0.72 -11.30
N GLY A 104 8.09 -0.28 -10.68
CA GLY A 104 8.71 -1.57 -10.37
C GLY A 104 9.78 -1.54 -9.27
N LYS A 105 9.94 -0.40 -8.57
CA LYS A 105 10.82 -0.29 -7.40
C LYS A 105 10.00 -0.30 -6.12
N SER A 106 10.51 -1.01 -5.11
CA SER A 106 9.95 -0.98 -3.76
C SER A 106 9.83 0.46 -3.25
N GLY A 107 8.76 0.70 -2.51
CA GLY A 107 8.55 1.93 -1.79
C GLY A 107 9.25 1.86 -0.44
N PHE A 108 8.55 2.28 0.62
CA PHE A 108 9.04 2.09 1.97
C PHE A 108 8.54 0.75 2.49
N VAL A 109 9.47 -0.17 2.73
CA VAL A 109 9.16 -1.49 3.30
C VAL A 109 9.21 -1.39 4.81
N VAL A 110 8.15 -1.83 5.47
CA VAL A 110 7.97 -1.73 6.92
C VAL A 110 7.31 -3.01 7.46
N SER A 111 7.60 -3.36 8.71
CA SER A 111 6.94 -4.48 9.36
C SER A 111 5.46 -4.18 9.61
N LEU A 112 4.64 -5.23 9.75
CA LEU A 112 3.24 -5.05 10.13
C LEU A 112 3.09 -4.35 11.49
N GLU A 113 3.96 -4.65 12.46
CA GLU A 113 3.90 -4.04 13.79
C GLU A 113 4.17 -2.54 13.76
N GLU A 114 5.21 -2.11 13.05
CA GLU A 114 5.52 -0.69 12.88
C GLU A 114 4.44 0.02 12.07
N PHE A 115 3.95 -0.61 10.99
CA PHE A 115 2.86 -0.05 10.19
C PHE A 115 1.62 0.22 11.03
N ARG A 116 1.22 -0.74 11.87
CA ARG A 116 0.06 -0.61 12.78
C ARG A 116 0.27 0.47 13.82
N ARG A 117 1.46 0.53 14.43
CA ARG A 117 1.80 1.56 15.41
C ARG A 117 1.68 2.95 14.79
N ASP A 118 2.35 3.17 13.66
CA ASP A 118 2.41 4.48 13.01
C ASP A 118 1.04 4.93 12.48
N LEU A 119 0.19 3.99 12.03
CA LEU A 119 -1.19 4.25 11.64
C LEU A 119 -2.07 4.63 12.84
N ASN A 120 -2.01 3.86 13.93
CA ASN A 120 -2.77 4.16 15.16
C ASN A 120 -2.35 5.51 15.76
N GLU A 121 -1.05 5.80 15.80
CA GLU A 121 -0.54 7.09 16.26
C GLU A 121 -1.07 8.27 15.42
N GLU A 122 -1.36 8.08 14.14
CA GLU A 122 -1.97 9.12 13.31
C GLU A 122 -3.49 9.22 13.52
N LEU A 123 -4.19 8.09 13.63
CA LEU A 123 -5.63 8.06 13.94
C LEU A 123 -5.95 8.73 15.28
N ASP A 124 -5.11 8.50 16.30
CA ASP A 124 -5.24 9.11 17.62
C ASP A 124 -5.11 10.66 17.60
N LYS A 125 -4.53 11.25 16.55
CA LYS A 125 -4.44 12.72 16.40
C LYS A 125 -5.70 13.34 15.81
N ILE A 126 -6.57 12.53 15.21
CA ILE A 126 -7.78 12.97 14.51
C ILE A 126 -9.00 12.90 15.44
N GLN A 127 -8.96 12.05 16.46
CA GLN A 127 -9.95 11.94 17.54
C GLN A 127 -9.91 13.11 18.53
#